data_AF-A0A836VGS6-F1
#
_entry.id   AF-A0A836VGS6-F1
#
_cell.length_a   1.000
_cell.length_b   1.000
_cell.length_c   1.000
_cell.angle_alpha   90.00
_cell.angle_beta   90.00
_cell.angle_gamma   90.00
#
_symmetry.space_group_name_H-M   'P 1'
#
loop_
_entity.id
_entity.type
_entity.pdbx_description
1 polymer ?
#
loop_
_entity_poly.entity_id
_entity_poly.type
_entity_poly.pdbx_seq_one_letter_code
_entity_poly.pdbx_strand_id
1 'polypeptide(L)' 'GDYQGWFCPCHGSHYDTSGRIRKGPAPANLAVPEYVFLDETTVRIG' A
#
# COMPACT_ATOMS: atom_id res chain seq x y z
N GLY A 1 7.55 -8.40 -5.29
CA GLY A 1 8.92 -7.85 -5.44
C GLY A 1 9.77 -8.25 -4.25
N ASP A 2 10.99 -7.74 -4.17
CA ASP A 2 12.05 -8.07 -3.19
C ASP A 2 11.64 -8.04 -1.69
N TYR A 3 10.51 -7.38 -1.34
CA TYR A 3 10.08 -7.15 0.05
C TYR A 3 8.81 -7.90 0.44
N GLN A 4 8.40 -8.93 -0.31
CA GLN A 4 7.19 -9.73 -0.07
C GLN A 4 5.88 -8.92 -0.02
N GLY A 5 5.90 -7.66 -0.44
CA GLY A 5 4.71 -6.85 -0.65
C GLY A 5 4.42 -6.69 -2.13
N TRP A 6 4.14 -5.46 -2.53
CA TRP A 6 3.60 -5.14 -3.85
C TRP A 6 4.69 -4.79 -4.86
N PHE A 7 4.40 -4.99 -6.14
CA PHE A 7 5.29 -4.63 -7.25
C PHE A 7 4.50 -3.91 -8.34
N CYS A 8 4.96 -2.70 -8.70
CA CYS A 8 4.40 -1.94 -9.82
C CYS A 8 5.21 -2.24 -11.08
N PRO A 9 4.63 -2.95 -12.08
CA PRO A 9 5.36 -3.37 -13.28
C PRO A 9 5.67 -2.23 -14.24
N CYS A 10 5.04 -1.06 -14.11
CA CYS A 10 5.23 0.07 -15.02
C CYS A 10 6.67 0.60 -15.01
N HIS A 11 7.24 0.79 -13.82
CA HIS A 11 8.57 1.38 -13.65
C HIS A 11 9.42 0.67 -12.58
N GLY A 12 8.98 -0.51 -12.13
CA GLY A 12 9.75 -1.32 -11.18
C GLY A 12 9.79 -0.75 -9.76
N SER A 13 8.68 -0.21 -9.25
CA SER A 13 8.57 0.17 -7.83
C SER A 13 8.21 -1.04 -6.96
N HIS A 14 8.90 -1.22 -5.84
CA HIS A 14 8.69 -2.30 -4.88
C HIS A 14 8.22 -1.72 -3.54
N TYR A 15 7.13 -2.27 -3.03
CA TYR A 15 6.58 -1.92 -1.74
C TYR A 15 6.67 -3.11 -0.79
N ASP A 16 6.79 -2.84 0.51
CA ASP A 16 6.63 -3.88 1.53
C ASP A 16 5.14 -4.16 1.82
N THR A 17 4.86 -5.08 2.74
CA THR A 17 3.49 -5.50 3.09
C THR A 17 2.64 -4.40 3.72
N SER A 18 3.27 -3.37 4.30
CA SER A 18 2.59 -2.18 4.82
C SER A 18 2.39 -1.09 3.75
N GLY A 19 2.71 -1.36 2.48
CA GLY A 19 2.56 -0.40 1.39
C GLY A 19 3.62 0.70 1.36
N ARG A 20 4.74 0.54 2.07
CA ARG A 20 5.82 1.55 2.06
C ARG A 20 6.74 1.34 0.87
N ILE A 21 7.13 2.43 0.20
CA ILE A 21 8.08 2.36 -0.91
C ILE A 21 9.47 1.97 -0.38
N ARG A 22 10.06 0.94 -0.98
CA ARG A 22 11.40 0.45 -0.61
C ARG A 22 12.42 0.56 -1.72
N LYS A 23 11.97 0.56 -2.99
CA LYS A 23 12.83 0.63 -4.18
C LYS A 23 12.03 1.10 -5.40
N GLY A 24 12.68 1.80 -6.32
CA GLY A 24 12.10 2.28 -7.58
C GLY A 24 11.68 3.75 -7.53
N PRO A 25 11.10 4.28 -8.61
CA PRO A 25 10.91 5.73 -8.81
C PRO A 25 9.70 6.32 -8.08
N ALA A 26 8.88 5.52 -7.38
CA ALA A 26 7.73 6.07 -6.67
C ALA A 26 8.20 7.01 -5.53
N PRO A 27 7.67 8.23 -5.44
CA PRO A 27 8.17 9.23 -4.49
C PRO A 27 7.60 9.06 -3.07
N ALA A 28 6.56 8.25 -2.90
CA ALA A 28 5.83 8.12 -1.65
C ALA A 28 5.31 6.69 -1.43
N ASN A 29 4.90 6.43 -0.19
CA ASN A 29 4.17 5.21 0.18
C ASN A 29 2.78 5.19 -0.45
N LEU A 30 2.15 4.01 -0.51
CA LEU A 30 0.76 3.89 -0.93
C LEU A 30 -0.14 4.70 0.03
N ALA A 31 -1.10 5.42 -0.55
CA ALA A 31 -2.04 6.21 0.23
C ALA A 31 -2.91 5.31 1.12
N VAL A 32 -3.10 5.74 2.37
CA VAL A 32 -4.07 5.14 3.27
C VAL A 32 -5.33 6.00 3.21
N PRO A 33 -6.47 5.49 2.71
CA PRO A 33 -7.70 6.25 2.66
C PRO A 33 -8.25 6.50 4.07
N GLU A 34 -9.15 7.47 4.21
CA GLU A 34 -9.94 7.59 5.44
C GLU A 34 -10.89 6.38 5.58
N TYR A 35 -11.00 5.84 6.79
CA TYR A 35 -11.89 4.72 7.08
C TYR A 35 -12.35 4.73 8.54
N VAL A 36 -13.47 4.06 8.79
CA VAL A 36 -13.99 3.80 10.14
C VAL A 36 -14.46 2.35 10.25
N PHE A 37 -14.26 1.75 11.42
CA PHE A 37 -14.90 0.48 11.77
C PHE A 37 -16.33 0.77 12.24
N LEU A 38 -17.32 0.16 11.58
CA LEU A 38 -18.72 0.27 12.00
C LEU A 38 -19.05 -0.75 13.10
N ASP A 39 -18.43 -1.93 13.00
CA ASP A 39 -18.48 -3.03 13.96
C ASP A 39 -17.21 -3.90 13.80
N GLU A 40 -17.15 -5.04 14.51
CA GLU A 40 -15.98 -5.94 14.52
C GLU A 40 -15.64 -6.55 13.15
N THR A 41 -16.57 -6.56 12.21
CA THR A 41 -16.43 -7.25 10.91
C THR A 41 -16.69 -6.35 9.70
N THR A 42 -17.12 -5.10 9.93
CA THR A 42 -17.49 -4.15 8.88
C THR A 42 -16.65 -2.89 8.92
N VAL A 43 -16.01 -2.57 7.80
CA VAL A 43 -15.23 -1.33 7.60
C VAL A 43 -15.90 -0.49 6.51
N ARG A 44 -16.09 0.80 6.77
CA ARG A 44 -16.45 1.79 5.75
C ARG A 44 -15.21 2.57 5.33
N ILE A 45 -14.97 2.62 4.03
CA ILE A 45 -13.90 3.41 3.40
C ILE A 45 -14.57 4.65 2.78
N GLY A 46 -14.14 5.84 3.21
CA GLY A 46 -14.82 7.13 2.94
C GLY A 46 -16.02 7.42 3.85
#